data_AF-A0A1G3BSC6-F1
#
_entry.id   AF-A0A1G3BSC6-F1
#
_cell.length_a   1.000
_cell.length_b   1.000
_cell.length_c   1.000
_cell.angle_alpha   90.00
_cell.angle_beta   90.00
_cell.angle_gamma   90.00
#
_symmetry.space_group_name_H-M   'P 1'
#
loop_
_entity.id
_entity.type
_entity.pdbx_description
1 polymer ?
#
loop_
_entity_poly.entity_id
_entity_poly.type
_entity_poly.pdbx_seq_one_letter_code
_entity_poly.pdbx_strand_id
1 'polypeptide(L)'
;MTLRYEVIESFSVKTPEGTKELEKGQIIKLSEQSAGQLIKAGKIKTLPYLDNGILRIPFDSPQKFHWWGRGRDISDTLRELGASDEIMRKYKSPYSDN
;
A
#
# COMPACT_ATOMS: atom_id res chain seq x y z
N MET A 1 -13.28 1.40 4.61
CA MET A 1 -12.42 0.51 3.81
C MET A 1 -11.31 -0.05 4.69
N THR A 2 -11.03 -1.34 4.56
CA THR A 2 -9.84 -1.96 5.16
C THR A 2 -8.71 -1.95 4.13
N LEU A 3 -7.57 -1.38 4.52
CA LEU A 3 -6.37 -1.33 3.70
C LEU A 3 -5.31 -2.25 4.28
N ARG A 4 -4.29 -2.56 3.47
CA ARG A 4 -3.13 -3.36 3.87
C ARG A 4 -1.99 -2.45 4.24
N TYR A 5 -1.36 -2.71 5.38
CA TYR A 5 -0.24 -1.94 5.88
C TYR A 5 0.91 -2.87 6.19
N GLU A 6 2.12 -2.43 5.87
CA GLU A 6 3.37 -3.10 6.21
C GLU A 6 3.91 -2.50 7.50
N VAL A 7 4.16 -3.35 8.49
CA VAL A 7 4.78 -2.95 9.75
C VAL A 7 6.25 -2.66 9.50
N ILE A 8 6.70 -1.44 9.74
CA ILE A 8 8.10 -1.03 9.50
C ILE A 8 8.93 -1.12 10.78
N GLU A 9 8.27 -0.93 11.92
CA GLU A 9 8.85 -1.00 13.25
C GLU A 9 8.01 -1.96 14.09
N SER A 10 8.64 -2.85 14.85
CA SER A 10 7.93 -3.79 15.71
C SER A 10 7.26 -3.07 16.89
N PHE A 11 5.98 -3.34 17.15
CA PHE A 11 5.23 -2.70 18.24
C PHE A 11 4.09 -3.57 18.74
N SER A 12 3.75 -3.41 20.02
CA SER A 12 2.62 -4.08 20.65
C SER A 12 1.35 -3.24 20.51
N VAL A 13 0.30 -3.79 19.92
CA VAL A 13 -1.03 -3.18 19.83
C VAL A 13 -2.02 -3.86 20.74
N LYS A 14 -2.88 -3.09 21.39
CA LYS A 14 -4.06 -3.63 22.06
C LYS A 14 -5.20 -3.69 21.06
N THR A 15 -5.50 -4.89 20.57
CA THR A 15 -6.73 -5.17 19.84
C THR A 15 -7.83 -5.54 20.84
N PRO A 16 -9.12 -5.45 20.47
CA PRO A 16 -10.22 -5.92 21.32
C PRO A 16 -10.12 -7.42 21.68
N GLU A 17 -9.35 -8.21 20.91
CA GLU A 17 -9.07 -9.62 21.17
C GLU A 17 -7.83 -9.85 22.07
N GLY A 18 -7.02 -8.82 22.37
CA GLY A 18 -5.86 -8.93 23.25
C GLY A 18 -4.69 -8.05 22.86
N THR A 19 -3.56 -8.21 23.56
CA THR A 19 -2.31 -7.55 23.14
C THR A 19 -1.69 -8.39 22.05
N LYS A 20 -1.61 -7.85 20.83
CA LYS A 20 -0.96 -8.48 19.69
C LYS A 20 0.33 -7.76 19.38
N GLU A 21 1.43 -8.50 19.37
CA GLU A 21 2.72 -7.99 18.95
C GLU A 21 2.85 -8.09 17.43
N LEU A 22 3.18 -6.97 16.81
CA LEU A 22 3.35 -6.87 15.37
C LEU A 22 4.83 -6.74 15.06
N GLU A 23 5.32 -7.69 14.27
CA GLU A 23 6.73 -7.75 13.88
C GLU A 23 6.99 -6.94 12.62
N LYS A 24 8.21 -6.42 12.47
CA LYS A 24 8.65 -5.72 11.26
C LYS A 24 8.54 -6.64 10.04
N GLY A 25 7.91 -6.14 8.98
CA GLY A 25 7.61 -6.87 7.74
C GLY A 25 6.26 -7.59 7.75
N GLN A 26 5.53 -7.59 8.87
CA GLN A 26 4.21 -8.20 8.93
C GLN A 26 3.18 -7.33 8.19
N ILE A 27 2.36 -7.95 7.35
CA ILE A 27 1.26 -7.27 6.65
C ILE A 27 -0.01 -7.40 7.49
N ILE A 28 -0.53 -6.25 7.95
CA ILE A 28 -1.75 -6.16 8.74
C ILE A 28 -2.87 -5.49 7.94
N LYS A 29 -4.11 -5.90 8.19
CA LYS A 29 -5.31 -5.27 7.64
C LYS A 29 -5.98 -4.46 8.74
N LEU A 30 -6.10 -3.15 8.53
CA LEU A 30 -6.80 -2.28 9.47
C LEU A 30 -7.55 -1.17 8.74
N SER A 31 -8.43 -0.51 9.48
CA SER A 31 -9.16 0.66 9.01
C SER A 31 -8.26 1.90 9.01
N GLU A 32 -8.50 2.79 8.05
CA GLU A 32 -7.73 4.04 7.87
C GLU A 32 -7.68 4.88 9.16
N GLN A 33 -8.76 4.93 9.94
CA GLN A 33 -8.80 5.66 11.21
C GLN A 33 -7.81 5.16 12.25
N SER A 34 -7.68 3.85 12.41
CA SER A 34 -6.69 3.25 13.33
C SER A 34 -5.27 3.39 12.77
N ALA A 35 -5.14 3.34 11.45
CA ALA A 35 -3.86 3.44 10.77
C ALA A 35 -3.26 4.82 10.89
N GLY A 36 -4.07 5.89 10.81
CA GLY A 36 -3.59 7.27 10.81
C GLY A 36 -2.66 7.62 11.97
N GLN A 37 -2.93 7.12 13.17
CA GLN A 37 -2.05 7.34 14.33
C GLN A 37 -0.72 6.60 14.19
N LEU A 38 -0.75 5.37 13.69
CA LEU A 38 0.44 4.51 13.52
C LEU A 38 1.33 4.98 12.37
N ILE A 39 0.70 5.43 11.28
CA ILE A 39 1.32 6.10 10.13
C ILE A 39 2.05 7.37 10.59
N LYS A 40 1.34 8.23 11.33
CA LYS A 40 1.91 9.49 11.83
C LYS A 40 3.06 9.24 12.83
N ALA A 41 3.00 8.13 13.57
CA ALA A 41 4.08 7.67 14.44
C ALA A 41 5.23 6.98 13.69
N GLY A 42 5.10 6.72 12.38
CA GLY A 42 6.11 6.04 11.56
C GLY A 42 6.25 4.54 11.81
N LYS A 43 5.28 3.92 12.50
CA LYS A 43 5.34 2.49 12.88
C LYS A 43 4.93 1.55 11.75
N ILE A 44 3.98 1.98 10.94
CA ILE A 44 3.46 1.23 9.79
C ILE A 44 3.50 2.13 8.56
N LYS A 45 3.54 1.51 7.38
CA LYS A 45 3.34 2.20 6.12
C LYS A 45 2.21 1.57 5.33
N THR A 46 1.42 2.42 4.72
CA THR A 46 0.31 1.98 3.87
C THR A 46 0.86 1.39 2.58
N LEU A 47 0.44 0.18 2.22
CA LEU A 47 0.81 -0.39 0.93
C LEU A 47 -0.07 0.18 -0.19
N PRO A 48 0.46 0.31 -1.41
CA PRO A 48 -0.36 0.68 -2.56
C PRO A 48 -1.48 -0.36 -2.74
N TYR A 49 -2.64 0.09 -3.21
CA TYR A 49 -3.80 -0.78 -3.41
C TYR A 49 -4.54 -0.43 -4.69
N LEU A 50 -5.29 -1.42 -5.19
CA LEU A 50 -6.16 -1.27 -6.33
C LEU A 50 -7.59 -1.01 -5.87
N ASP A 51 -8.13 0.14 -6.25
CA ASP A 51 -9.50 0.54 -5.99
C ASP A 51 -10.24 0.65 -7.31
N ASN A 52 -11.14 -0.29 -7.62
CA ASN A 52 -11.92 -0.31 -8.87
C ASN A 52 -11.06 -0.13 -10.14
N GLY A 53 -9.88 -0.74 -10.19
CA GLY A 53 -8.97 -0.60 -11.34
C GLY A 53 -8.13 0.69 -11.36
N ILE A 54 -8.22 1.50 -10.31
CA ILE A 54 -7.38 2.67 -10.10
C ILE A 54 -6.31 2.32 -9.07
N LEU A 55 -5.05 2.42 -9.45
CA LEU A 55 -3.95 2.30 -8.50
C LEU A 55 -3.92 3.53 -7.59
N ARG A 56 -4.14 3.30 -6.30
CA ARG A 56 -4.02 4.30 -5.25
C ARG A 56 -2.73 4.05 -4.48
N ILE A 57 -1.80 5.00 -4.60
CA ILE A 57 -0.54 5.00 -3.84
C ILE A 57 -0.64 6.14 -2.83
N PRO A 58 -0.91 5.85 -1.55
CA PRO A 58 -0.93 6.87 -0.52
C PRO A 58 0.45 7.50 -0.31
N PHE A 59 0.46 8.76 0.13
CA PHE A 59 1.70 9.51 0.34
C PHE A 59 2.59 8.91 1.43
N ASP A 60 1.98 8.19 2.38
CA ASP A 60 2.67 7.45 3.44
C ASP A 60 3.32 6.13 2.95
N SER A 61 2.94 5.64 1.77
CA SER A 61 3.60 4.48 1.18
C SER A 61 5.12 4.70 1.09
N PRO A 62 5.92 3.63 1.23
CA PRO A 62 7.36 3.78 1.10
C PRO A 62 7.71 4.32 -0.28
N GLN A 63 8.72 5.21 -0.34
CA GLN A 63 9.17 5.89 -1.56
C GLN A 63 9.45 4.93 -2.72
N LYS A 64 9.78 3.66 -2.43
CA LYS A 64 9.92 2.61 -3.46
C LYS A 64 8.68 2.47 -4.35
N PHE A 65 7.48 2.84 -3.88
CA PHE A 65 6.26 2.81 -4.70
C PHE A 65 5.89 4.18 -5.30
N HIS A 66 6.57 5.26 -4.92
CA HIS A 66 6.33 6.59 -5.50
C HIS A 66 7.03 6.68 -6.85
N TRP A 67 6.40 6.13 -7.89
CA TRP A 67 6.91 6.18 -9.27
C TRP A 67 7.24 7.62 -9.72
N TRP A 68 6.47 8.61 -9.26
CA TRP A 68 6.70 10.04 -9.52
C TRP A 68 7.96 10.60 -8.83
N GLY A 69 8.56 9.87 -7.90
CA GLY A 69 9.72 10.28 -7.09
C GLY A 69 10.99 9.47 -7.38
N ARG A 70 11.17 8.95 -8.60
CA ARG A 70 12.18 7.94 -8.96
C ARG A 70 11.99 6.58 -8.24
N GLY A 71 10.78 6.27 -7.80
CA GLY A 71 10.43 4.96 -7.28
C GLY A 71 10.39 3.88 -8.35
N ARG A 72 9.93 2.70 -7.95
CA ARG A 72 9.70 1.53 -8.81
C ARG A 72 8.60 1.82 -9.82
N ASP A 73 8.66 1.11 -10.95
CA ASP A 73 7.68 1.26 -12.03
C ASP A 73 6.27 0.93 -11.55
N ILE A 74 5.28 1.70 -12.04
CA ILE A 74 3.86 1.47 -11.75
C ILE A 74 3.46 0.06 -12.17
N SER A 75 3.98 -0.41 -13.31
CA SER A 75 3.64 -1.71 -13.90
C SER A 75 4.02 -2.87 -12.98
N ASP A 76 5.18 -2.75 -12.32
CA ASP A 76 5.69 -3.77 -11.40
C ASP A 76 4.85 -3.81 -10.11
N THR A 77 4.50 -2.62 -9.59
CA THR A 77 3.59 -2.47 -8.44
C THR A 77 2.21 -3.04 -8.75
N LEU A 78 1.64 -2.75 -9.92
CA LEU A 78 0.37 -3.30 -10.38
C LEU A 78 0.43 -4.83 -10.46
N ARG A 79 1.52 -5.38 -10.98
CA ARG A 79 1.74 -6.83 -11.08
C ARG A 79 1.80 -7.49 -9.70
N GLU A 80 2.51 -6.90 -8.73
CA GLU A 80 2.54 -7.41 -7.34
C GLU A 80 1.18 -7.34 -6.65
N LEU A 81 0.36 -6.34 -6.98
CA LEU A 81 -1.00 -6.21 -6.47
C LEU A 81 -2.00 -7.15 -7.13
N GLY A 82 -1.58 -7.91 -8.16
CA GLY A 82 -2.45 -8.80 -8.92
C GLY A 82 -3.45 -8.04 -9.81
N ALA A 83 -3.03 -6.90 -10.37
CA ALA A 83 -3.84 -6.15 -11.33
C ALA A 83 -4.21 -7.04 -12.53
N SER A 84 -5.47 -6.96 -12.98
CA SER A 84 -5.89 -7.60 -14.23
C SER A 84 -5.18 -6.97 -15.43
N ASP A 85 -5.01 -7.76 -16.50
CA ASP A 85 -4.41 -7.31 -17.77
C ASP A 85 -5.04 -6.03 -18.32
N GLU A 86 -6.35 -5.83 -18.13
CA GLU A 86 -7.06 -4.62 -18.54
C GLU A 86 -6.51 -3.35 -17.85
N ILE A 87 -6.28 -3.42 -16.54
CA ILE A 87 -5.73 -2.31 -15.77
C ILE A 87 -4.27 -2.08 -16.16
N MET A 88 -3.50 -3.15 -16.32
CA MET A 88 -2.12 -3.04 -16.79
C MET A 88 -2.05 -2.36 -18.15
N ARG A 89 -2.92 -2.72 -19.11
CA ARG A 89 -3.01 -2.07 -20.43
C ARG A 89 -3.38 -0.59 -20.33
N LYS A 90 -4.31 -0.24 -19.43
CA LYS A 90 -4.72 1.15 -19.19
C LYS A 90 -3.56 2.02 -18.69
N TYR A 91 -2.69 1.47 -17.84
CA TYR A 91 -1.50 2.18 -17.34
C TYR A 91 -0.30 2.13 -18.29
N LYS A 92 -0.22 1.13 -19.18
CA LYS A 92 0.88 0.97 -20.15
C LYS A 92 0.74 1.88 -21.38
N SER A 93 -0.42 2.51 -21.59
CA SER A 93 -0.71 3.26 -22.81
C SER A 93 -0.87 4.76 -22.53
N PRO A 94 0.18 5.56 -22.76
CA PRO A 94 -0.01 6.95 -23.15
C PRO A 94 -0.02 7.14 -24.67
N TYR A 95 0.35 6.13 -25.47
CA TYR A 95 0.44 6.24 -26.93
C TYR A 95 0.06 4.93 -27.61
N SER A 96 -1.21 4.75 -27.91
CA SER A 96 -1.65 3.80 -28.92
C SER A 96 -2.96 4.28 -29.53
N ASP A 97 -2.94 5.49 -30.06
CA ASP A 97 -3.82 5.91 -31.15
C ASP A 97 -3.14 7.07 -31.90
N ASN A 98 -2.39 6.73 -32.96
CA ASN A 98 -2.16 7.60 -34.10
C ASN A 98 -1.89 6.74 -35.33
#